data_AF-A0A933MU99-F1
#
_entry.id   AF-A0A933MU99-F1
#
_cell.length_a   1.000
_cell.length_b   1.000
_cell.length_c   1.000
_cell.angle_alpha   90.00
_cell.angle_beta   90.00
_cell.angle_gamma   90.00
#
_symmetry.space_group_name_H-M   'P 1'
#
loop_
_entity.id
_entity.type
_entity.pdbx_description
1 polymer ?
#
loop_
_entity_poly.entity_id
_entity_poly.type
_entity_poly.pdbx_seq_one_letter_code
_entity_poly.pdbx_strand_id
1 'polypeptide(L)'
;MRKSMFLALITMLFSGLLVATASAQTMACWQLQHELLGIQPILVKVSVLDMGNGNYAMVGSTYTTTVTETPQINRRVVTGGAVMMEPDKIEVSLSSSDISDRPATTDVEGLALADYHLLLDATLNGSYQGKNVHFPVSSDTESSTITDSIAGNAVLVDCN
;
A
#
# COMPACT_ATOMS: atom_id res chain seq x y z
N MET A 1 -22.29 41.74 1.75
CA MET A 1 -22.36 40.83 0.58
C MET A 1 -20.97 40.45 0.02
N ARG A 2 -19.93 40.28 0.87
CA ARG A 2 -18.53 40.07 0.42
C ARG A 2 -18.01 38.63 0.63
N LYS A 3 -18.81 37.75 1.26
CA LYS A 3 -18.45 36.36 1.57
C LYS A 3 -18.87 35.35 0.49
N SER A 4 -19.83 35.69 -0.37
CA SER A 4 -20.34 34.77 -1.40
C SER A 4 -19.49 34.74 -2.67
N MET A 5 -18.67 35.78 -2.92
CA MET A 5 -17.79 35.85 -4.10
C MET A 5 -16.51 35.02 -3.96
N PHE A 6 -16.04 34.78 -2.74
CA PHE A 6 -14.81 34.00 -2.50
C PHE A 6 -15.03 32.48 -2.62
N LEU A 7 -16.23 32.00 -2.30
CA LEU A 7 -16.57 30.58 -2.40
C LEU A 7 -16.76 30.12 -3.86
N ALA A 8 -17.18 31.04 -4.73
CA ALA A 8 -17.34 30.80 -6.17
C ALA A 8 -15.97 30.72 -6.91
N LEU A 9 -14.94 31.36 -6.37
CA LEU A 9 -13.61 31.39 -7.00
C LEU A 9 -12.79 30.12 -6.68
N ILE A 10 -12.97 29.54 -5.49
CA ILE A 10 -12.31 28.28 -5.09
C ILE A 10 -12.96 27.09 -5.82
N THR A 11 -14.28 27.11 -6.01
CA THR A 11 -14.97 26.08 -6.82
C THR A 11 -14.58 26.14 -8.30
N MET A 12 -14.29 27.31 -8.87
CA MET A 12 -13.79 27.41 -10.25
C MET A 12 -12.33 26.96 -10.43
N LEU A 13 -11.46 27.17 -9.42
CA LEU A 13 -10.07 26.70 -9.47
C LEU A 13 -9.94 25.18 -9.36
N PHE A 14 -10.88 24.49 -8.70
CA PHE A 14 -10.94 23.03 -8.68
C PHE A 14 -11.66 22.40 -9.88
N SER A 15 -12.41 23.19 -10.66
CA SER A 15 -13.19 22.69 -11.81
C SER A 15 -12.51 22.88 -13.16
N GLY A 16 -11.40 23.63 -13.23
CA GLY A 16 -10.72 23.99 -14.47
C GLY A 16 -9.62 23.04 -14.94
N LEU A 17 -9.26 22.02 -14.15
CA LEU A 17 -8.21 21.05 -14.51
C LEU A 17 -8.72 19.61 -14.76
N LEU A 18 -10.03 19.37 -14.70
CA LEU A 18 -10.60 18.01 -14.78
C LEU A 18 -11.40 17.73 -16.05
N VAL A 19 -11.12 18.44 -17.15
CA VAL A 19 -11.66 18.11 -18.47
C VAL A 19 -10.56 17.53 -19.35
N ALA A 20 -10.07 16.34 -18.98
CA ALA A 20 -9.55 15.29 -19.87
C ALA A 20 -8.84 14.19 -19.06
N THR A 21 -9.60 13.20 -18.57
CA THR A 21 -9.38 11.76 -18.81
C THR A 21 -10.30 10.96 -17.88
N ALA A 22 -11.29 10.28 -18.45
CA ALA A 22 -11.79 9.07 -17.84
C ALA A 22 -10.60 8.08 -17.72
N SER A 23 -10.37 7.54 -16.53
CA SER A 23 -9.26 6.66 -16.12
C SER A 23 -7.83 7.25 -16.11
N ALA A 24 -7.54 8.21 -15.23
CA ALA A 24 -6.15 8.45 -14.81
C ALA A 24 -5.78 7.44 -13.72
N GLN A 25 -5.50 6.20 -14.11
CA GLN A 25 -4.85 5.24 -13.22
C GLN A 25 -3.47 5.81 -12.84
N THR A 26 -3.35 6.33 -11.63
CA THR A 26 -2.12 6.98 -11.15
C THR A 26 -1.33 5.97 -10.34
N MET A 27 -0.03 5.88 -10.57
CA MET A 27 0.82 4.98 -9.79
C MET A 27 1.29 5.70 -8.52
N ALA A 28 1.21 5.01 -7.38
CA ALA A 28 1.80 5.44 -6.11
C ALA A 28 2.73 4.33 -5.60
N CYS A 29 3.91 4.75 -5.12
CA CYS A 29 4.89 3.83 -4.57
C CYS A 29 5.38 4.28 -3.20
N TRP A 30 5.31 3.37 -2.23
CA TRP A 30 5.81 3.61 -0.88
C TRP A 30 6.91 2.63 -0.53
N GLN A 31 8.00 3.15 0.00
CA GLN A 31 8.99 2.35 0.71
C GLN A 31 8.60 2.33 2.19
N LEU A 32 8.19 1.17 2.67
CA LEU A 32 7.89 0.90 4.07
C LEU A 32 9.19 0.54 4.79
N GLN A 33 9.75 1.54 5.47
CA GLN A 33 10.99 1.39 6.21
C GLN A 33 10.71 0.71 7.55
N HIS A 34 11.28 -0.47 7.73
CA HIS A 34 11.33 -1.19 8.99
C HIS A 34 12.77 -1.42 9.42
N GLU A 35 13.01 -1.43 10.73
CA GLU A 35 14.34 -1.67 11.31
C GLU A 35 14.63 -3.17 11.53
N LEU A 36 13.93 -4.05 10.81
CA LEU A 36 14.14 -5.49 10.90
C LEU A 36 15.49 -5.89 10.30
N LEU A 37 16.30 -6.61 11.07
CA LEU A 37 17.55 -7.18 10.60
C LEU A 37 17.27 -8.30 9.58
N GLY A 38 18.07 -8.35 8.52
CA GLY A 38 18.00 -9.44 7.53
C GLY A 38 16.89 -9.31 6.50
N ILE A 39 16.12 -8.22 6.49
CA ILE A 39 15.07 -7.95 5.51
C ILE A 39 15.18 -6.50 5.02
N GLN A 40 15.18 -6.28 3.70
CA GLN A 40 15.15 -4.93 3.12
C GLN A 40 13.77 -4.28 3.27
N PRO A 41 13.67 -2.94 3.29
CA PRO A 41 12.39 -2.23 3.28
C PRO A 41 11.41 -2.76 2.23
N ILE A 42 10.13 -2.79 2.57
CA ILE A 42 9.09 -3.28 1.66
C ILE A 42 8.72 -2.17 0.67
N LEU A 43 8.82 -2.43 -0.62
CA LEU A 43 8.34 -1.54 -1.67
C LEU A 43 6.91 -1.91 -2.05
N VAL A 44 5.96 -1.03 -1.77
CA VAL A 44 4.56 -1.14 -2.20
C VAL A 44 4.41 -0.34 -3.48
N LYS A 45 3.97 -0.96 -4.57
CA LYS A 45 3.62 -0.30 -5.83
C LYS A 45 2.15 -0.54 -6.14
N VAL A 46 1.34 0.52 -6.19
CA VAL A 46 -0.09 0.42 -6.48
C VAL A 46 -0.52 1.34 -7.59
N SER A 47 -1.44 0.83 -8.41
CA SER A 47 -2.31 1.64 -9.22
C SER A 47 -3.48 2.15 -8.39
N VAL A 48 -3.73 3.45 -8.45
CA VAL A 48 -4.76 4.15 -7.71
C VAL A 48 -5.86 4.57 -8.67
N LEU A 49 -7.09 4.19 -8.35
CA LEU A 49 -8.31 4.62 -9.02
C LEU A 49 -9.10 5.52 -8.07
N ASP A 50 -9.28 6.78 -8.47
CA ASP A 50 -10.18 7.70 -7.77
C ASP A 50 -11.63 7.26 -7.97
N MET A 51 -12.31 6.96 -6.87
CA MET A 51 -13.72 6.58 -6.84
C MET A 51 -14.65 7.77 -6.57
N GLY A 52 -14.09 8.95 -6.33
CA GLY A 52 -14.79 10.15 -5.90
C GLY A 52 -15.02 10.22 -4.40
N ASN A 53 -15.44 11.40 -3.93
CA ASN A 53 -15.74 11.69 -2.52
C ASN A 53 -14.58 11.35 -1.55
N GLY A 54 -13.34 11.46 -2.02
CA GLY A 54 -12.15 11.16 -1.22
C GLY A 54 -11.89 9.67 -0.99
N ASN A 55 -12.51 8.77 -1.76
CA ASN A 55 -12.28 7.33 -1.70
C ASN A 55 -11.47 6.87 -2.91
N TYR A 56 -10.54 5.93 -2.69
CA TYR A 56 -9.65 5.42 -3.72
C TYR A 56 -9.57 3.90 -3.64
N ALA A 57 -9.63 3.23 -4.78
CA ALA A 57 -9.32 1.80 -4.90
C ALA A 57 -7.85 1.63 -5.32
N MET A 58 -7.18 0.63 -4.74
CA MET A 58 -5.77 0.37 -4.96
C MET A 58 -5.52 -1.09 -5.29
N VAL A 59 -4.75 -1.35 -6.36
CA VAL A 59 -4.31 -2.69 -6.75
C VAL A 59 -2.86 -2.64 -7.22
N GLY A 60 -2.05 -3.61 -6.82
CA GLY A 60 -0.68 -3.69 -7.28
C GLY A 60 0.09 -4.82 -6.61
N SER A 61 1.32 -4.51 -6.17
CA SER A 61 2.23 -5.51 -5.62
C SER A 61 3.13 -4.95 -4.54
N THR A 62 3.59 -5.82 -3.65
CA THR A 62 4.66 -5.54 -2.70
C THR A 62 5.92 -6.33 -3.06
N TYR A 63 7.08 -5.78 -2.74
CA TYR A 63 8.39 -6.39 -2.96
C TYR A 63 9.25 -6.22 -1.71
N THR A 64 9.92 -7.29 -1.29
CA THR A 64 10.99 -7.22 -0.28
C THR A 64 12.03 -8.28 -0.57
N THR A 65 13.26 -8.07 -0.11
CA THR A 65 14.38 -8.98 -0.33
C THR A 65 14.95 -9.42 1.02
N THR A 66 15.14 -10.73 1.22
CA THR A 66 15.89 -11.25 2.37
C THR A 66 17.39 -11.00 2.18
N VAL A 67 18.10 -10.70 3.26
CA VAL A 67 19.55 -10.39 3.24
C VAL A 67 20.37 -11.63 3.66
N THR A 68 19.84 -12.83 3.42
CA THR A 68 20.47 -14.12 3.73
C THR A 68 21.52 -14.52 2.69
N GLU A 69 22.35 -15.53 3.01
CA GLU A 69 23.24 -16.15 2.03
C GLU A 69 22.38 -16.90 0.99
N THR A 70 22.33 -16.34 -0.22
CA THR A 70 21.22 -16.40 -1.20
C THR A 70 20.04 -15.48 -0.82
N PRO A 71 20.04 -14.23 -1.32
CA PRO A 71 18.90 -13.33 -1.22
C PRO A 71 17.69 -13.87 -1.97
N GLN A 72 16.51 -13.79 -1.35
CA GLN A 72 15.24 -14.14 -1.97
C GLN A 72 14.36 -12.90 -2.11
N ILE A 73 13.77 -12.73 -3.31
CA ILE A 73 12.79 -11.68 -3.57
C ILE A 73 11.41 -12.25 -3.29
N ASN A 74 10.69 -11.63 -2.37
CA ASN A 74 9.29 -11.92 -2.07
C ASN A 74 8.41 -10.88 -2.77
N ARG A 75 7.61 -11.33 -3.74
CA ARG A 75 6.59 -10.51 -4.40
C ARG A 75 5.20 -11.00 -4.02
N ARG A 76 4.30 -10.08 -3.68
CA ARG A 76 2.91 -10.40 -3.36
C ARG A 76 1.96 -9.49 -4.11
N VAL A 77 0.74 -9.94 -4.39
CA VAL A 77 -0.34 -9.04 -4.83
C VAL A 77 -0.78 -8.21 -3.65
N VAL A 78 -1.15 -6.96 -3.92
CA VAL A 78 -1.77 -6.09 -2.95
C VAL A 78 -3.07 -5.53 -3.50
N THR A 79 -4.10 -5.49 -2.66
CA THR A 79 -5.40 -4.88 -2.96
C THR A 79 -5.90 -4.14 -1.75
N GLY A 80 -6.60 -3.04 -1.96
CA GLY A 80 -7.21 -2.31 -0.87
C GLY A 80 -7.73 -0.96 -1.32
N GLY A 81 -7.64 0.03 -0.43
CA GLY A 81 -8.08 1.37 -0.74
C GLY A 81 -7.53 2.42 0.21
N ALA A 82 -7.87 3.66 -0.09
CA ALA A 82 -7.57 4.80 0.77
C ALA A 82 -8.79 5.72 0.91
N VAL A 83 -8.81 6.44 2.03
CA VAL A 83 -9.82 7.46 2.34
C VAL A 83 -9.12 8.73 2.78
N MET A 84 -9.51 9.87 2.22
CA MET A 84 -9.19 11.18 2.79
C MET A 84 -10.07 11.42 4.01
N MET A 85 -9.44 11.44 5.18
CA MET A 85 -10.11 11.63 6.47
C MET A 85 -10.28 13.12 6.79
N GLU A 86 -9.26 13.91 6.46
CA GLU A 86 -9.18 15.37 6.61
C GLU A 86 -8.49 15.94 5.35
N PRO A 87 -8.47 17.28 5.13
CA PRO A 87 -7.84 17.86 3.95
C PRO A 87 -6.36 17.49 3.74
N ASP A 88 -5.68 17.06 4.80
CA ASP A 88 -4.25 16.75 4.84
C ASP A 88 -3.95 15.37 5.45
N LYS A 89 -4.96 14.51 5.67
CA LYS A 89 -4.77 13.17 6.22
C LYS A 89 -5.43 12.10 5.38
N ILE A 90 -4.64 11.11 5.01
CA ILE A 90 -5.05 9.98 4.19
C ILE A 90 -4.80 8.69 4.97
N GLU A 91 -5.84 7.88 5.11
CA GLU A 91 -5.71 6.52 5.64
C GLU A 91 -5.70 5.54 4.46
N VAL A 92 -4.71 4.66 4.42
CA VAL A 92 -4.60 3.60 3.40
C VAL A 92 -4.65 2.24 4.11
N SER A 93 -5.48 1.34 3.61
CA SER A 93 -5.57 -0.05 4.08
C SER A 93 -5.37 -0.99 2.91
N LEU A 94 -4.34 -1.82 2.99
CA LEU A 94 -3.91 -2.73 1.93
C LEU A 94 -3.78 -4.14 2.49
N SER A 95 -4.38 -5.11 1.82
CA SER A 95 -4.18 -6.53 2.09
C SER A 95 -3.33 -7.15 0.98
N SER A 96 -2.41 -8.00 1.38
CA SER A 96 -1.45 -8.66 0.52
C SER A 96 -1.57 -10.17 0.66
N SER A 97 -1.61 -10.85 -0.48
CA SER A 97 -1.60 -12.30 -0.54
C SER A 97 -0.45 -12.79 -1.42
N ASP A 98 0.16 -13.89 -0.98
CA ASP A 98 1.20 -14.55 -1.75
C ASP A 98 0.63 -15.09 -3.08
N ILE A 99 1.21 -14.65 -4.18
CA ILE A 99 1.19 -15.36 -5.46
C ILE A 99 2.65 -15.62 -5.80
N SER A 100 3.16 -16.77 -5.38
CA SER A 100 4.58 -17.07 -5.50
C SER A 100 4.99 -17.10 -6.97
N ASP A 101 5.63 -16.02 -7.43
CA ASP A 101 6.46 -15.93 -8.65
C ASP A 101 7.90 -16.40 -8.34
N ARG A 102 8.01 -17.38 -7.43
CA ARG A 102 9.26 -18.01 -7.03
C ARG A 102 9.51 -19.17 -8.00
N PRO A 103 10.77 -19.52 -8.34
CA PRO A 103 11.05 -20.80 -8.97
C PRO A 103 10.42 -21.87 -8.09
N ALA A 104 9.48 -22.66 -8.64
CA ALA A 104 8.68 -23.61 -7.88
C ALA A 104 9.58 -24.42 -6.94
N THR A 105 9.59 -24.06 -5.66
CA THR A 105 10.14 -24.92 -4.63
C THR A 105 9.21 -26.12 -4.60
N THR A 106 9.75 -27.33 -4.60
CA THR A 106 8.95 -28.56 -4.48
C THR A 106 8.18 -28.62 -3.17
N ASP A 107 8.54 -27.76 -2.22
CA ASP A 107 7.84 -27.55 -0.97
C ASP A 107 6.68 -26.56 -1.22
N VAL A 108 5.46 -27.03 -0.97
CA VAL A 108 4.26 -26.19 -0.91
C VAL A 108 4.42 -25.29 0.31
N GLU A 109 5.09 -24.16 0.14
CA GLU A 109 5.15 -23.13 1.17
C GLU A 109 3.72 -22.65 1.44
N GLY A 110 3.33 -22.61 2.71
CA GLY A 110 1.96 -22.26 3.05
C GLY A 110 1.65 -20.79 2.78
N LEU A 111 0.36 -20.46 2.84
CA LEU A 111 -0.16 -19.13 2.55
C LEU A 111 0.55 -18.08 3.42
N ALA A 112 0.92 -16.94 2.85
CA ALA A 112 1.34 -15.78 3.61
C ALA A 112 0.41 -14.61 3.29
N LEU A 113 -0.19 -14.05 4.34
CA LEU A 113 -1.04 -12.87 4.28
C LEU A 113 -0.36 -11.72 5.01
N ALA A 114 -0.52 -10.51 4.49
CA ALA A 114 -0.10 -9.31 5.20
C ALA A 114 -1.15 -8.20 5.07
N ASP A 115 -1.41 -7.49 6.15
CA ASP A 115 -2.21 -6.27 6.14
C ASP A 115 -1.31 -5.07 6.45
N TYR A 116 -1.35 -4.03 5.62
CA TYR A 116 -0.64 -2.78 5.80
C TYR A 116 -1.66 -1.64 6.00
N HIS A 117 -1.52 -0.93 7.10
CA HIS A 117 -2.26 0.29 7.40
C HIS A 117 -1.30 1.47 7.40
N LEU A 118 -1.49 2.42 6.52
CA LEU A 118 -0.68 3.64 6.43
C LEU A 118 -1.53 4.83 6.85
N LEU A 119 -0.92 5.73 7.61
CA LEU A 119 -1.49 7.02 7.96
C LEU A 119 -0.56 8.09 7.42
N LEU A 120 -1.02 8.78 6.39
CA LEU A 120 -0.22 9.66 5.54
C LEU A 120 -0.67 11.11 5.65
N ASP A 121 0.27 12.03 5.46
CA ASP A 121 0.01 13.46 5.34
C ASP A 121 -0.22 13.91 3.88
N ALA A 122 -0.37 15.21 3.65
CA ALA A 122 -0.56 15.79 2.32
C ALA A 122 0.62 15.55 1.34
N THR A 123 1.78 15.12 1.83
CA THR A 123 2.95 14.74 1.03
C THR A 123 2.98 13.24 0.71
N LEU A 124 1.96 12.49 1.16
CA LEU A 124 1.85 11.02 1.07
C LEU A 124 2.95 10.27 1.82
N ASN A 125 3.60 10.93 2.79
CA ASN A 125 4.54 10.30 3.73
C ASN A 125 3.85 10.13 5.09
N GLY A 126 4.34 9.21 5.91
CA GLY A 126 3.83 9.07 7.27
C GLY A 126 4.28 7.79 7.95
N SER A 127 3.40 7.23 8.77
CA SER A 127 3.64 5.99 9.52
C SER A 127 2.89 4.82 8.91
N TYR A 128 3.39 3.61 9.09
CA TYR A 128 2.64 2.41 8.78
C TYR A 128 2.70 1.37 9.89
N GLN A 129 1.68 0.52 9.92
CA GLN A 129 1.64 -0.73 10.68
C GLN A 129 1.38 -1.88 9.71
N GLY A 130 2.19 -2.92 9.79
CA GLY A 130 2.06 -4.14 9.03
C GLY A 130 1.82 -5.34 9.95
N LYS A 131 0.80 -6.16 9.67
CA LYS A 131 0.59 -7.45 10.33
C LYS A 131 0.85 -8.55 9.34
N ASN A 132 1.71 -9.49 9.69
CA ASN A 132 1.97 -10.67 8.85
C ASN A 132 1.42 -11.93 9.52
N VAL A 133 0.74 -12.74 8.73
CA VAL A 133 0.31 -14.07 9.12
C VAL A 133 0.93 -15.04 8.14
N HIS A 134 1.80 -15.89 8.64
CA HIS A 134 2.34 -17.01 7.89
C HIS A 134 1.62 -18.29 8.31
N PHE A 135 1.08 -19.01 7.33
CA PHE A 135 0.55 -20.35 7.51
C PHE A 135 1.65 -21.31 7.06
N PRO A 136 2.23 -22.14 7.95
CA PRO A 136 3.33 -23.03 7.60
C PRO A 136 2.92 -24.16 6.63
N VAL A 137 1.60 -24.45 6.53
CA VAL A 137 1.04 -25.45 5.60
C VAL A 137 -0.23 -24.88 4.97
N SER A 138 -0.35 -24.91 3.64
CA SER A 138 -1.50 -24.33 2.92
C SER A 138 -2.85 -25.00 3.24
N SER A 139 -2.84 -26.23 3.75
CA SER A 139 -4.04 -27.01 4.09
C SER A 139 -4.55 -26.80 5.52
N ASP A 140 -3.81 -26.08 6.36
CA ASP A 140 -4.15 -25.89 7.77
C ASP A 140 -4.12 -24.40 8.13
N THR A 141 -5.30 -23.77 8.08
CA THR A 141 -5.50 -22.39 8.50
C THR A 141 -5.68 -22.24 10.01
N GLU A 142 -5.78 -23.34 10.76
CA GLU A 142 -6.01 -23.31 12.22
C GLU A 142 -4.70 -23.24 13.00
N SER A 143 -3.57 -23.63 12.42
CA SER A 143 -2.23 -23.44 12.99
C SER A 143 -1.59 -22.08 12.66
N SER A 144 -2.42 -21.08 12.33
CA SER A 144 -1.94 -19.73 11.99
C SER A 144 -1.04 -19.17 13.08
N THR A 145 0.22 -18.89 12.75
CA THR A 145 1.09 -18.14 13.65
C THR A 145 0.98 -16.69 13.23
N ILE A 146 0.30 -15.85 14.03
CA ILE A 146 0.42 -14.39 13.89
C ILE A 146 1.89 -14.10 14.15
N THR A 147 2.63 -13.84 13.08
CA THR A 147 4.07 -14.02 13.14
C THR A 147 4.69 -12.78 13.75
N ASP A 148 4.29 -11.57 13.35
CA ASP A 148 4.74 -10.32 13.97
C ASP A 148 3.92 -9.10 13.52
N SER A 149 3.85 -8.07 14.38
CA SER A 149 3.43 -6.72 14.01
C SER A 149 4.67 -5.88 13.76
N ILE A 150 4.81 -5.34 12.55
CA ILE A 150 5.89 -4.45 12.15
C ILE A 150 5.35 -3.03 12.10
N ALA A 151 6.12 -2.04 12.56
CA ALA A 151 5.77 -0.64 12.42
C ALA A 151 6.98 0.15 11.92
N GLY A 152 6.72 1.28 11.27
CA GLY A 152 7.77 2.14 10.75
C GLY A 152 7.24 3.29 9.94
N ASN A 153 8.06 3.81 9.04
CA ASN A 153 7.73 4.96 8.20
C ASN A 153 7.37 4.51 6.79
N ALA A 154 6.31 5.11 6.24
CA ALA A 154 5.98 5.03 4.83
C ALA A 154 6.54 6.28 4.14
N VAL A 155 7.45 6.07 3.19
CA VAL A 155 8.05 7.15 2.40
C VAL A 155 7.59 7.01 0.96
N LEU A 156 6.99 8.07 0.41
CA LEU A 156 6.66 8.13 -1.00
C LEU A 156 7.95 8.15 -1.83
N VAL A 157 8.05 7.24 -2.79
CA VAL A 157 9.21 7.10 -3.69
C VAL A 157 8.76 7.06 -5.13
N ASP A 158 9.71 7.25 -6.05
CA ASP A 158 9.47 7.03 -7.47
C ASP A 158 9.16 5.53 -7.73
N CYS A 159 8.28 5.27 -8.68
CA CYS A 159 7.88 3.92 -9.04
C CYS A 159 8.84 3.21 -10.01
N ASN A 160 9.81 3.94 -10.59
CA ASN A 160 10.78 3.46 -11.57
C ASN A 160 11.87 2.57 -10.95
#